data_AF-A0A391PCC0-F1
#
_entry.id   AF-A0A391PCC0-F1
#
_cell.length_a   1.000
_cell.length_b   1.000
_cell.length_c   1.000
_cell.angle_alpha   90.00
_cell.angle_beta   90.00
_cell.angle_gamma   90.00
#
_symmetry.space_group_name_H-M   'P 1'
#
loop_
_entity.id
_entity.type
_entity.pdbx_description
1 polymer ?
#
loop_
_entity_poly.entity_id
_entity_poly.type
_entity_poly.pdbx_seq_one_letter_code
_entity_poly.pdbx_strand_id
1 'polypeptide(L)'
;MDHGAFVATSHRVRKVAEERYSFPLFFNVDYHTEVKPLPQFASPDAKPRPALRAGEHLFAQTAQTFAYLRQRIESGELVLPDGSLELGQFGQQALQDAQ
;
A
#
# COMPACT_ATOMS: atom_id res chain seq x y z
N MET A 1 -5.16 -6.05 -11.03
CA MET A 1 -3.88 -6.29 -10.34
C MET A 1 -3.28 -7.60 -10.83
N ASP A 2 -1.97 -7.74 -10.76
CA ASP A 2 -1.16 -8.79 -11.39
C ASP A 2 -0.74 -9.96 -10.46
N HIS A 3 -1.23 -9.95 -9.22
CA HIS A 3 -0.92 -10.98 -8.22
C HIS A 3 0.59 -11.17 -7.92
N GLY A 4 1.41 -10.12 -8.09
CA GLY A 4 2.84 -10.17 -7.79
C GLY A 4 3.73 -10.61 -8.97
N ALA A 5 3.19 -10.76 -10.17
CA ALA A 5 3.98 -10.95 -11.38
C ALA A 5 4.94 -9.76 -11.66
N PHE A 6 4.55 -8.56 -11.27
CA PHE A 6 5.31 -7.31 -11.22
C PHE A 6 5.41 -6.84 -9.76
N VAL A 7 6.62 -6.92 -9.21
CA VAL A 7 6.85 -6.58 -7.80
C VAL A 7 7.03 -5.08 -7.64
N ALA A 8 6.32 -4.48 -6.67
CA ALA A 8 6.56 -3.10 -6.24
C ALA A 8 7.96 -2.99 -5.61
N THR A 9 8.90 -2.40 -6.33
CA THR A 9 10.30 -2.31 -5.89
C THR A 9 10.45 -1.45 -4.64
N SER A 10 10.99 -2.05 -3.58
CA SER A 10 11.38 -1.33 -2.36
C SER A 10 12.51 -0.35 -2.67
N HIS A 11 12.38 0.89 -2.20
CA HIS A 11 13.37 1.93 -2.41
C HIS A 11 13.53 2.78 -1.15
N ARG A 12 14.70 3.43 -1.01
CA ARG A 12 15.02 4.31 0.10
C ARG A 12 15.84 5.50 -0.37
N VAL A 13 15.72 6.61 0.34
CA VAL A 13 16.48 7.82 0.07
C VAL A 13 17.66 7.91 1.04
N ARG A 14 18.88 8.06 0.52
CA ARG A 14 20.06 8.29 1.36
C ARG A 14 20.12 9.74 1.82
N LYS A 15 20.56 9.93 3.07
CA LYS A 15 20.95 11.23 3.60
C LYS A 15 22.12 11.80 2.77
N VAL A 16 22.04 13.08 2.43
CA VAL A 16 23.04 13.84 1.66
C VAL A 16 23.38 15.14 2.41
N ALA A 17 24.52 15.76 2.09
CA ALA A 17 24.95 16.99 2.74
C ALA A 17 24.31 18.23 2.10
N GLU A 18 24.13 18.20 0.79
CA GLU A 18 23.56 19.27 -0.01
C GLU A 18 22.04 19.18 -0.12
N GLU A 19 21.40 20.32 -0.38
CA GLU A 19 19.96 20.37 -0.60
C GLU A 19 19.57 19.62 -1.88
N ARG A 20 18.49 18.83 -1.79
CA ARG A 20 17.96 18.06 -2.92
C ARG A 20 16.44 18.09 -2.91
N TYR A 21 15.87 18.43 -4.06
CA TYR A 21 14.44 18.47 -4.30
C TYR A 21 13.97 17.22 -5.06
N SER A 22 12.75 16.77 -4.75
CA SER A 22 12.06 15.71 -5.48
C SER A 22 10.56 15.97 -5.43
N PHE A 23 9.89 15.83 -6.57
CA PHE A 23 8.46 16.11 -6.73
C PHE A 23 7.78 14.90 -7.38
N PRO A 24 7.53 13.81 -6.62
CA PRO A 24 6.92 12.61 -7.18
C PRO A 24 5.44 12.86 -7.53
N LEU A 25 5.03 12.35 -8.70
CA LEU A 25 3.64 12.23 -9.10
C LEU A 25 3.22 10.76 -9.04
N PHE A 26 2.18 10.46 -8.27
CA PHE A 26 1.61 9.11 -8.17
C PHE A 26 0.34 9.02 -9.02
N PHE A 27 0.36 8.14 -10.02
CA PHE A 27 -0.83 7.82 -10.82
C PHE A 27 -1.66 6.77 -10.11
N ASN A 28 -2.88 7.13 -9.75
CA ASN A 28 -3.86 6.25 -9.11
C ASN A 28 -5.09 6.08 -10.01
N VAL A 29 -5.86 5.03 -9.74
CA VAL A 29 -7.23 4.88 -10.26
C VAL A 29 -8.21 5.68 -9.39
N ASP A 30 -9.46 5.82 -9.85
CA ASP A 30 -10.50 6.55 -9.12
C ASP A 30 -10.74 5.96 -7.73
N TYR A 31 -11.14 6.81 -6.78
CA TYR A 31 -11.31 6.45 -5.37
C TYR A 31 -12.13 5.16 -5.16
N HIS A 32 -13.26 5.03 -5.85
CA HIS A 32 -14.18 3.90 -5.70
C HIS A 32 -13.80 2.68 -6.54
N THR A 33 -12.69 2.72 -7.29
CA THR A 33 -12.27 1.60 -8.13
C THR A 33 -11.96 0.38 -7.28
N GLU A 34 -12.63 -0.73 -7.59
CA GLU A 34 -12.27 -2.04 -7.03
C GLU A 34 -11.04 -2.60 -7.76
N VAL A 35 -9.98 -2.84 -7.00
CA VAL A 35 -8.74 -3.45 -7.45
C VAL A 35 -8.70 -4.89 -6.97
N LYS A 36 -8.62 -5.83 -7.91
CA LYS A 36 -8.51 -7.27 -7.63
C LYS A 36 -7.54 -7.97 -8.60
N PRO A 37 -7.05 -9.17 -8.28
CA PRO A 37 -6.26 -9.97 -9.22
C PRO A 37 -7.00 -10.17 -10.54
N LEU A 38 -6.31 -9.98 -11.67
CA LEU A 38 -6.89 -10.27 -12.98
C LEU A 38 -6.90 -11.79 -13.21
N PRO A 39 -7.88 -12.33 -13.95
CA PRO A 39 -8.03 -13.78 -14.13
C PRO A 39 -6.78 -14.49 -14.64
N GLN A 40 -6.03 -13.87 -15.56
CA GLN A 40 -4.81 -14.44 -16.12
C GLN A 40 -3.64 -14.57 -15.12
N PHE A 41 -3.75 -13.94 -13.94
CA PHE A 41 -2.78 -14.04 -12.85
C PHE A 41 -3.32 -14.84 -11.67
N ALA A 42 -4.51 -15.45 -11.80
CA ALA A 42 -5.02 -16.38 -10.81
C ALA A 42 -4.35 -17.74 -11.00
N SER A 43 -3.70 -18.25 -9.95
CA SER A 43 -3.26 -19.65 -9.88
C SER A 43 -4.05 -20.37 -8.77
N PRO A 44 -4.49 -21.62 -8.97
CA PRO A 44 -5.15 -22.41 -7.93
C PRO A 44 -4.33 -22.52 -6.64
N ASP A 45 -3.00 -22.50 -6.75
CA ASP A 45 -2.07 -22.67 -5.63
C ASP A 45 -1.65 -21.34 -5.00
N ALA A 46 -2.04 -20.21 -5.58
CA ALA A 46 -1.66 -18.90 -5.06
C ALA A 46 -2.57 -18.46 -3.91
N LYS A 47 -1.97 -17.95 -2.84
CA LYS A 47 -2.72 -17.39 -1.70
C LYS A 47 -3.67 -16.30 -2.20
N PRO A 48 -4.99 -16.41 -1.98
CA PRO A 48 -5.93 -15.43 -2.48
C PRO A 48 -5.62 -14.05 -1.91
N ARG A 49 -5.58 -13.05 -2.79
CA ARG A 49 -5.48 -11.64 -2.40
C ARG A 49 -6.88 -11.01 -2.47
N PRO A 50 -7.37 -10.41 -1.38
CA PRO A 50 -8.70 -9.82 -1.37
C PRO A 50 -8.79 -8.64 -2.34
N ALA A 51 -10.01 -8.37 -2.81
CA ALA A 51 -10.29 -7.12 -3.51
C ALA A 51 -10.18 -5.94 -2.54
N LEU A 52 -9.76 -4.79 -3.06
CA LEU A 52 -9.58 -3.55 -2.30
C LEU A 52 -10.23 -2.40 -3.06
N ARG A 53 -10.83 -1.43 -2.36
CA ARG A 53 -11.15 -0.13 -2.96
C ARG A 53 -9.92 0.76 -2.92
N ALA A 54 -9.54 1.32 -4.06
CA ALA A 54 -8.27 2.04 -4.21
C ALA A 54 -8.14 3.21 -3.23
N GLY A 55 -9.19 4.02 -3.07
CA GLY A 55 -9.21 5.17 -2.18
C GLY A 55 -9.11 4.81 -0.71
N GLU A 56 -9.85 3.79 -0.28
CA GLU A 56 -9.81 3.28 1.10
C GLU A 56 -8.44 2.68 1.42
N HIS A 57 -7.85 1.92 0.49
CA HIS A 57 -6.51 1.37 0.64
C HIS A 57 -5.45 2.48 0.79
N LEU A 58 -5.47 3.49 -0.08
CA LEU A 58 -4.54 4.62 -0.03
C LEU A 58 -4.70 5.41 1.27
N PHE A 59 -5.93 5.67 1.70
CA PHE A 59 -6.23 6.34 2.96
C PHE A 59 -5.68 5.54 4.15
N ALA A 60 -5.97 4.24 4.22
CA ALA A 60 -5.52 3.39 5.31
C ALA A 60 -3.99 3.35 5.43
N GLN A 61 -3.26 3.19 4.32
CA GLN A 61 -1.79 3.19 4.33
C GLN A 61 -1.24 4.54 4.79
N THR A 62 -1.85 5.64 4.35
CA THR A 62 -1.45 7.00 4.70
C THR A 62 -1.71 7.29 6.19
N ALA A 63 -2.89 6.92 6.68
CA ALA A 63 -3.33 7.15 8.05
C ALA A 63 -2.50 6.36 9.06
N GLN A 64 -2.09 5.14 8.71
CA GLN A 64 -1.19 4.32 9.52
C GLN A 64 0.28 4.78 9.47
N THR A 65 0.68 5.58 8.48
CA THR A 65 2.07 6.02 8.30
C THR A 65 2.36 7.36 8.95
N PHE A 66 1.51 8.37 8.72
CA PHE A 66 1.80 9.73 9.18
C PHE A 66 1.42 9.92 10.65
N ALA A 67 2.37 10.43 11.44
CA ALA A 67 2.23 10.56 12.89
C ALA A 67 0.96 11.30 13.32
N TYR A 68 0.61 12.41 12.65
CA TYR A 68 -0.58 13.19 12.98
C TYR A 68 -1.89 12.45 12.68
N LEU A 69 -1.92 11.57 11.68
CA LEU A 69 -3.11 10.76 11.38
C LEU A 69 -3.22 9.58 12.36
N ARG A 70 -2.10 8.96 12.73
CA ARG A 70 -2.09 7.93 13.78
C ARG A 70 -2.61 8.46 15.11
N GLN A 71 -2.20 9.66 15.52
CA GLN A 71 -2.71 10.29 16.73
C GLN A 71 -4.24 10.46 16.70
N ARG A 72 -4.81 10.78 15.54
CA ARG A 72 -6.26 10.89 15.36
C ARG A 72 -6.98 9.54 15.38
N ILE A 73 -6.30 8.46 14.97
CA ILE A 73 -6.81 7.09 15.14
C ILE A 73 -6.82 6.73 16.63
N GLU A 74 -5.71 6.97 17.32
CA GLU A 74 -5.55 6.67 18.75
C GLU A 74 -6.55 7.45 19.61
N SER A 75 -6.89 8.69 19.24
CA SER A 75 -7.91 9.48 19.93
C SER A 75 -9.35 9.12 19.55
N GLY A 76 -9.56 8.28 18.53
CA GLY A 76 -10.87 7.91 18.01
C GLY A 76 -11.53 8.97 17.11
N GLU A 77 -10.84 10.07 16.79
CA GLU A 77 -11.29 11.10 15.85
C GLU A 77 -11.29 10.64 14.39
N LEU A 78 -10.52 9.59 14.08
CA LEU A 78 -10.42 9.00 12.76
C LEU A 78 -10.53 7.48 12.88
N VAL A 79 -11.30 6.87 11.99
CA VAL A 79 -11.49 5.42 11.95
C VAL A 79 -10.98 4.89 10.63
N LEU A 80 -10.28 3.76 10.68
CA LEU A 80 -9.83 3.07 9.47
C LEU A 80 -11.02 2.39 8.77
N PRO A 81 -11.06 2.38 7.43
CA PRO A 81 -12.07 1.63 6.70
C PRO A 81 -12.02 0.13 7.04
N ASP A 82 -13.16 -0.53 6.98
CA ASP A 82 -13.23 -1.98 7.16
C ASP A 82 -12.35 -2.71 6.14
N GLY A 83 -11.64 -3.75 6.59
CA GLY A 83 -10.71 -4.49 5.74
C GLY A 83 -9.40 -3.75 5.42
N SER A 84 -9.10 -2.67 6.14
CA SER A 84 -7.78 -2.02 6.11
C SER A 84 -6.67 -3.04 6.36
N LEU A 85 -5.68 -3.06 5.48
CA LEU A 85 -4.50 -3.91 5.62
C LEU A 85 -3.44 -3.23 6.46
N GLU A 86 -2.65 -4.05 7.16
CA GLU A 86 -1.42 -3.64 7.82
C GLU A 86 -0.43 -3.00 6.82
N LEU A 87 0.52 -2.24 7.36
CA LEU A 87 1.62 -1.69 6.56
C LEU A 87 2.56 -2.81 6.07
N GLY A 88 3.26 -2.53 4.97
CA GLY A 88 4.36 -3.39 4.49
C GLY A 88 3.93 -4.75 3.92
N GLN A 89 2.66 -4.96 3.60
CA GLN A 89 2.16 -6.22 3.03
C GLN A 89 2.55 -6.46 1.55
N PHE A 90 3.17 -5.47 0.90
CA PHE A 90 3.55 -5.52 -0.52
C PHE A 90 5.02 -5.17 -0.75
N GLY A 91 5.54 -5.61 -1.90
CA GLY A 91 6.88 -5.30 -2.36
C GLY A 91 7.94 -6.30 -1.94
N GLN A 92 9.20 -6.00 -2.24
CA GLN A 92 10.34 -6.91 -2.01
C GLN A 92 10.58 -7.19 -0.53
N GLN A 93 10.39 -6.20 0.34
CA GLN A 93 10.52 -6.39 1.80
C GLN A 93 9.54 -7.44 2.32
N ALA A 94 8.27 -7.36 1.91
CA ALA A 94 7.24 -8.33 2.32
C ALA A 94 7.57 -9.77 1.87
N LEU A 95 8.21 -9.92 0.70
CA LEU A 95 8.65 -11.23 0.21
C LEU A 95 9.82 -11.79 1.03
N GLN A 96 10.73 -10.93 1.50
CA GLN A 96 11.86 -11.33 2.34
C GLN A 96 11.41 -11.69 3.75
N ASP A 97 10.48 -10.93 4.33
CA ASP A 97 9.98 -11.18 5.70
C ASP A 97 9.15 -12.47 5.80
N ALA A 98 8.67 -13.00 4.67
CA ALA A 98 7.90 -14.23 4.59
C ALA A 98 8.75 -15.51 4.38
N GLN A 99 10.08 -15.37 4.21
CA GLN A 99 11.04 -16.46 4.06
C GLN A 99 11.70 -16.81 5.40
#